data_AF-A0A858X7Y0-F1
#
_entry.id   AF-A0A858X7Y0-F1
#
_cell.length_a   1.000
_cell.length_b   1.000
_cell.length_c   1.000
_cell.angle_alpha   90.00
_cell.angle_beta   90.00
_cell.angle_gamma   90.00
#
_symmetry.space_group_name_H-M   'P 1'
#
loop_
_entity.id
_entity.type
_entity.pdbx_description
1 polymer ?
#
loop_
_entity_poly.entity_id
_entity_poly.type
_entity_poly.pdbx_seq_one_letter_code
_entity_poly.pdbx_strand_id
1 'polypeptide(L)' 'MTSFSIDARHAWADAHVEPSIDDILADPIIHLVLRRDGLTPGAVKARLDQERRRLGFLPQELGRAA' A
#
# COMPACT_ATOMS: atom_id res chain seq x y z
N MET A 1 16.89 7.27 25.43
CA MET A 1 16.24 7.98 24.31
C MET A 1 16.64 7.27 23.02
N THR A 2 15.81 6.34 22.56
CA THR A 2 16.04 5.61 21.30
C THR A 2 15.58 6.49 20.15
N SER A 3 16.55 6.88 19.32
CA SER A 3 16.32 7.60 18.07
C SER A 3 15.69 6.63 17.06
N PHE A 4 14.47 6.92 16.60
CA PHE A 4 13.86 6.21 15.46
C PHE A 4 14.18 7.00 14.20
N SER A 5 15.12 6.52 13.39
CA SER A 5 15.42 7.11 12.08
C SER A 5 14.33 6.73 11.08
N ILE A 6 13.54 7.70 10.64
CA ILE A 6 12.53 7.54 9.57
C ILE A 6 13.26 7.63 8.20
N ASP A 7 14.24 6.74 7.99
CA ASP A 7 14.93 6.60 6.68
C ASP A 7 14.42 5.38 5.90
N ALA A 8 13.24 4.86 6.27
CA ALA A 8 12.59 3.75 5.58
C ALA A 8 12.07 4.10 4.17
N ARG A 9 12.11 5.38 3.77
CA ARG A 9 11.66 5.81 2.43
C ARG A 9 12.58 5.32 1.30
N HIS A 10 13.80 4.88 1.60
CA HIS A 10 14.76 4.39 0.61
C HIS A 10 14.82 2.86 0.46
N ALA A 11 14.41 2.10 1.48
CA ALA A 11 14.59 0.64 1.49
C ALA A 11 13.87 -0.09 0.33
N TRP A 12 12.75 0.45 -0.14
CA TRP A 12 11.97 -0.13 -1.25
C TRP A 12 12.53 0.25 -2.63
N ALA A 13 13.12 1.45 -2.73
CA ALA A 13 13.72 1.93 -3.98
C ALA A 13 15.00 1.15 -4.32
N ASP A 14 15.79 0.78 -3.31
CA ASP A 14 17.04 0.04 -3.49
C ASP A 14 16.78 -1.46 -3.75
N ALA A 15 15.69 -2.01 -3.20
CA ALA A 15 15.36 -3.44 -3.31
C ALA A 15 14.67 -3.85 -4.63
N HIS A 16 14.27 -2.91 -5.48
CA HIS A 16 13.53 -3.16 -6.74
C HIS A 16 12.25 -3.99 -6.59
N VAL A 17 11.75 -4.20 -5.37
CA VAL A 17 10.50 -4.91 -5.09
C VAL A 17 9.55 -3.91 -4.47
N GLU A 18 8.69 -3.35 -5.31
CA GLU A 18 7.58 -2.55 -4.83
C GLU A 18 6.55 -3.49 -4.15
N PRO A 19 6.17 -3.24 -2.89
CA PRO A 19 5.21 -4.07 -2.19
C PRO A 19 3.85 -3.96 -2.85
N SER A 20 3.10 -5.06 -2.90
CA SER A 20 1.74 -4.98 -3.39
C SER A 20 0.87 -4.14 -2.45
N ILE A 21 -0.24 -3.61 -2.97
CA ILE A 21 -1.23 -2.91 -2.15
C ILE A 21 -1.73 -3.80 -0.99
N ASP A 22 -1.83 -5.10 -1.21
CA ASP A 22 -2.25 -6.05 -0.17
C ASP A 22 -1.20 -6.17 0.93
N ASP A 23 0.09 -6.15 0.58
CA ASP A 23 1.20 -6.16 1.56
C ASP A 23 1.20 -4.88 2.39
N ILE A 24 1.01 -3.72 1.74
CA ILE A 24 0.90 -2.42 2.44
C ILE A 24 -0.29 -2.43 3.39
N LEU A 25 -1.45 -2.92 2.95
CA LEU A 25 -2.65 -2.97 3.79
C LEU A 25 -2.61 -4.06 4.85
N ALA A 26 -1.67 -5.01 4.79
CA ALA A 26 -1.42 -5.99 5.83
C ALA A 26 -0.51 -5.46 6.95
N ASP A 27 0.21 -4.36 6.73
CA ASP A 27 1.12 -3.76 7.72
C ASP A 27 0.33 -3.12 8.90
N PRO A 28 0.56 -3.55 10.15
CA PRO A 28 -0.08 -2.96 11.34
C PRO A 28 0.16 -1.46 11.52
N ILE A 29 1.31 -0.92 11.08
CA ILE A 29 1.60 0.52 11.15
C ILE A 29 0.64 1.28 10.24
N ILE A 30 0.36 0.75 9.06
CA ILE A 30 -0.60 1.35 8.12
C ILE A 30 -2.00 1.37 8.74
N HIS A 31 -2.38 0.34 9.51
CA HIS A 31 -3.67 0.33 10.21
C HIS A 31 -3.77 1.46 11.24
N LEU A 32 -2.69 1.78 11.95
CA LEU A 32 -2.65 2.89 12.90
C LEU A 32 -2.81 4.24 12.19
N VAL A 33 -2.12 4.42 11.05
CA VAL A 33 -2.23 5.64 10.24
C VAL A 33 -3.65 5.81 9.70
N LEU A 34 -4.24 4.76 9.13
CA LEU A 34 -5.62 4.80 8.63
C LEU A 34 -6.61 5.12 9.74
N ARG A 35 -6.45 4.49 10.92
CA ARG A 35 -7.33 4.73 12.06
C ARG A 35 -7.28 6.17 12.56
N ARG A 36 -6.09 6.81 12.57
CA ARG A 36 -5.93 8.22 12.93
C ARG A 36 -6.85 9.11 12.08
N ASP A 37 -7.01 8.74 10.82
CA ASP A 37 -7.77 9.49 9.82
C ASP A 37 -9.22 8.96 9.67
N GLY A 38 -9.66 8.07 10.57
CA GLY A 38 -11.02 7.50 10.57
C GLY A 38 -11.28 6.47 9.48
N LEU A 39 -10.22 5.92 8.87
CA LEU A 39 -10.29 4.95 7.78
C LEU A 39 -10.05 3.52 8.26
N THR A 40 -10.50 2.56 7.45
CA THR A 40 -10.21 1.13 7.64
C THR A 40 -9.52 0.57 6.39
N PRO A 41 -8.65 -0.45 6.53
CA PRO A 41 -8.01 -1.09 5.37
C PRO A 41 -9.01 -1.60 4.34
N GLY A 42 -10.13 -2.17 4.80
CA GLY A 42 -11.20 -2.65 3.92
C GLY A 42 -11.88 -1.55 3.11
N ALA A 43 -12.15 -0.39 3.73
CA ALA A 43 -12.72 0.76 3.02
C ALA A 43 -11.75 1.32 1.97
N VAL A 44 -10.46 1.39 2.28
CA VAL A 44 -9.42 1.82 1.34
C VAL A 44 -9.33 0.84 0.16
N LYS A 45 -9.26 -0.47 0.43
CA LYS A 45 -9.22 -1.51 -0.63
C LYS A 45 -10.43 -1.42 -1.56
N ALA A 46 -11.64 -1.36 -0.99
CA ALA A 46 -12.87 -1.26 -1.78
C ALA A 46 -12.89 -0.01 -2.67
N ARG A 47 -12.37 1.12 -2.17
CA ARG A 47 -12.27 2.36 -2.94
C ARG A 47 -11.25 2.24 -4.08
N LEU A 48 -10.09 1.64 -3.82
CA LEU A 48 -9.08 1.39 -4.85
C LEU A 48 -9.63 0.45 -5.94
N ASP A 49 -10.31 -0.63 -5.56
CA ASP A 49 -10.91 -1.57 -6.51
C ASP A 49 -12.03 -0.91 -7.34
N GLN A 50 -12.75 0.07 -6.77
CA GLN A 50 -13.72 0.86 -7.53
C GLN A 50 -13.02 1.76 -8.57
N GLU A 51 -11.95 2.46 -8.20
CA GLU A 51 -11.25 3.33 -9.13
C GLU A 51 -10.47 2.55 -10.19
N ARG A 52 -9.90 1.38 -9.86
CA ARG A 52 -9.27 0.48 -10.85
C ARG A 52 -10.26 0.05 -11.93
N ARG A 53 -11.47 -0.35 -11.52
CA ARG A 53 -12.56 -0.67 -12.46
C ARG A 53 -12.97 0.54 -13.29
N ARG A 54 -13.03 1.73 -12.70
CA ARG A 54 -13.36 2.98 -13.41
C ARG A 54 -12.32 3.35 -14.46
N LEU A 55 -11.04 3.14 -14.16
CA LEU A 55 -9.92 3.45 -15.04
C LEU A 55 -9.66 2.36 -16.09
N GLY A 56 -10.40 1.25 -16.07
CA GLY A 56 -10.23 0.15 -17.02
C GLY A 56 -9.03 -0.76 -16.73
N PHE A 57 -8.37 -0.62 -15.58
CA PHE A 57 -7.31 -1.54 -15.16
C PHE A 57 -7.92 -2.88 -14.77
N LEU A 58 -7.78 -3.87 -15.66
CA LEU A 58 -8.09 -5.26 -15.35
C LEU A 58 -6.94 -5.86 -14.52
N PRO A 59 -7.23 -6.74 -13.54
CA PRO A 59 -6.21 -7.30 -12.62
C PRO A 59 -5.02 -7.97 -13.32
N GLN A 60 -5.21 -8.44 -14.55
CA GLN A 60 -4.22 -9.17 -15.35
C GLN A 60 -3.05 -8.34 -15.91
N GLU A 61 -3.09 -7.01 -15.92
CA GLU A 61 -2.02 -6.21 -16.57
C GLU A 61 -0.82 -5.88 -15.65
N LEU A 62 -0.96 -6.05 -14.33
CA LEU A 62 0.11 -5.71 -13.37
C LEU A 62 0.94 -6.94 -12.93
N GLY A 63 0.56 -8.15 -13.35
CA GLY A 63 1.32 -9.39 -13.09
C GLY A 63 2.30 -9.77 -14.20
N ARG A 64 2.40 -8.99 -15.28
CA ARG A 64 3.22 -9.31 -16.48
C ARG A 64 4.44 -8.40 -16.67
N ALA A 65 4.66 -7.44 -15.78
CA ALA A 65 5.81 -6.54 -15.81
C ALA A 65 6.86 -6.89 -14.72
N ALA A 66 6.90 -8.16 -14.31
CA ALA A 66 7.94 -8.73 -13.45
C ALA A 66 8.91 -9.58 -14.30
#